data_AF-A0AAT9LBK1-F1
#
_entry.id   AF-A0AAT9LBK1-F1
#
_cell.length_a   1.000
_cell.length_b   1.000
_cell.length_c   1.000
_cell.angle_alpha   90.00
_cell.angle_beta   90.00
_cell.angle_gamma   90.00
#
_symmetry.space_group_name_H-M   'P 1'
#
loop_
_entity.id
_entity.type
_entity.pdbx_description
1 polymer ?
#
loop_
_entity_poly.entity_id
_entity_poly.type
_entity_poly.pdbx_seq_one_letter_code
_entity_poly.pdbx_strand_id
1 'polypeptide(L)'
;MRLIGIYIAWLLDVLGLKRLSRAWFAKLAGPEHPPYVVYVAAKAFISQGEIEKAKSLLAGSMMRRPSVRCGRLLMHLFIRSREYDRALEVAATLCEKSPQSPWPYLLLGDVYNFFLGCKEDAYQSYLRALEIARSGSSGVNPLKVAYKRICLLLKEQGNEDQLVEYLSEFLKLQASNFHDNEFVLLTRGLMRQGRTDEAKEVLSLGVKAYPRSGPLRELWETLGFGRKEELPPMPVRGKAPPSSVRLVPVRTRLFLEGEDPVQAMQDYVRDVAPGDIATLSSCVAGLMEGRIFMEGAVEPGFLARTLSRFVDQKNVPFGGAAPMSNPLSMQVLLEEIGSLRTLVAAFAGGLGKILGKKGWFYVIGGKDAGQIDDVLGSLPPYDYYVIMGPEDPCGLARRIASALGCEAAIVDANDLGVAWAVGYSDGVDPRWLEQVMSTNPAGNQEQQTPIVLVRKVPEIEASEPR
;
A
#
# COMPACT_ATOMS: atom_id res chain seq x y z
N MET A 1 -24.46 -26.79 18.32
CA MET A 1 -24.50 -25.40 18.84
C MET A 1 -23.39 -24.51 18.26
N ARG A 2 -22.10 -24.88 18.32
CA ARG A 2 -21.00 -24.04 17.78
C ARG A 2 -21.14 -23.70 16.30
N LEU A 3 -21.45 -24.67 15.44
CA LEU A 3 -21.62 -24.46 14.00
C LEU A 3 -22.75 -23.47 13.66
N ILE A 4 -23.89 -23.56 14.35
CA ILE A 4 -25.02 -22.62 14.19
C ILE A 4 -24.57 -21.19 14.55
N GLY A 5 -23.80 -21.04 15.64
CA GLY A 5 -23.25 -19.75 16.03
C GLY A 5 -22.29 -19.15 14.99
N ILE A 6 -21.50 -19.99 14.30
CA ILE A 6 -20.65 -19.54 13.18
C ILE A 6 -21.50 -19.02 12.01
N TYR A 7 -22.58 -19.68 11.64
CA TYR A 7 -23.47 -19.20 10.58
C TYR A 7 -24.19 -17.89 10.96
N ILE A 8 -24.60 -17.74 12.22
CA ILE A 8 -25.15 -16.48 12.71
C ILE A 8 -24.11 -15.36 12.62
N ALA A 9 -22.88 -15.61 13.08
CA ALA A 9 -21.79 -14.66 12.99
C ALA A 9 -21.51 -14.27 11.52
N TRP A 10 -21.57 -15.22 10.61
CA TRP A 10 -21.42 -14.99 9.17
C TRP A 10 -22.53 -14.12 8.59
N LEU A 11 -23.79 -14.36 8.98
CA LEU A 11 -24.91 -13.53 8.58
C LEU A 11 -24.71 -12.08 9.05
N LEU A 12 -24.34 -11.89 10.32
CA LEU A 12 -24.02 -10.56 10.87
C LEU A 12 -22.88 -9.89 10.08
N ASP A 13 -21.88 -10.66 9.67
CA ASP A 13 -20.74 -10.18 8.88
C ASP A 13 -21.17 -9.66 7.50
N VAL A 14 -22.03 -10.42 6.81
CA VAL A 14 -22.62 -10.06 5.51
C VAL A 14 -23.50 -8.81 5.62
N LEU A 15 -24.22 -8.68 6.73
CA LEU A 15 -25.06 -7.51 7.03
C LEU A 15 -24.24 -6.26 7.42
N GLY A 16 -22.92 -6.38 7.59
CA GLY A 16 -22.05 -5.27 7.98
C GLY A 16 -21.98 -5.02 9.50
N LEU A 17 -22.54 -5.91 10.33
CA LEU A 17 -22.46 -5.85 11.79
C LEU A 17 -21.11 -6.40 12.29
N LYS A 18 -20.01 -5.85 11.78
CA LYS A 18 -18.65 -6.41 11.88
C LYS A 18 -18.14 -6.55 13.31
N ARG A 19 -18.44 -5.59 14.19
CA ARG A 19 -18.03 -5.67 15.60
C ARG A 19 -18.63 -6.90 16.28
N LEU A 20 -19.91 -7.18 16.01
CA LEU A 20 -20.61 -8.34 16.57
C LEU A 20 -20.13 -9.64 15.93
N SER A 21 -19.99 -9.68 14.59
CA SER A 21 -19.50 -10.87 13.89
C SER A 21 -18.09 -11.26 14.35
N ARG A 22 -17.15 -10.29 14.43
CA ARG A 22 -15.78 -10.49 14.90
C ARG A 22 -15.76 -11.08 16.33
N ALA A 23 -16.56 -10.53 17.24
CA ALA A 23 -16.65 -11.02 18.62
C ALA A 23 -17.17 -12.47 18.68
N TRP A 24 -18.16 -12.81 17.86
CA TRP A 24 -18.70 -14.17 17.81
C TRP A 24 -17.73 -15.16 17.16
N PHE A 25 -17.04 -14.76 16.09
CA PHE A 25 -15.98 -15.57 15.49
C PHE A 25 -14.85 -15.83 16.50
N ALA A 26 -14.37 -14.83 17.23
CA ALA A 26 -13.35 -15.01 18.27
C ALA A 26 -13.79 -16.03 19.34
N LYS A 27 -15.08 -16.04 19.70
CA LYS A 27 -15.62 -16.96 20.71
C LYS A 27 -15.82 -18.39 20.21
N LEU A 28 -16.11 -18.58 18.93
CA LEU A 28 -16.63 -19.84 18.39
C LEU A 28 -15.70 -20.53 17.39
N ALA A 29 -14.78 -19.80 16.77
CA ALA A 29 -13.91 -20.33 15.74
C ALA A 29 -12.94 -21.38 16.30
N GLY A 30 -12.72 -22.40 15.47
CA GLY A 30 -11.75 -23.47 15.68
C GLY A 30 -10.95 -23.73 14.41
N PRO A 31 -9.80 -24.43 14.50
CA PRO A 31 -8.89 -24.72 13.39
C PRO A 31 -9.52 -25.31 12.12
N GLU A 32 -10.61 -26.05 12.26
CA GLU A 32 -11.32 -26.74 11.19
C GLU A 32 -12.25 -25.83 10.36
N HIS A 33 -12.55 -24.64 10.87
CA HIS A 33 -13.46 -23.70 10.22
C HIS A 33 -12.84 -23.09 8.96
N PRO A 34 -13.64 -22.47 8.07
CA PRO A 34 -13.11 -21.83 6.87
C PRO A 34 -12.03 -20.79 7.19
N PRO A 35 -10.98 -20.66 6.35
CA PRO A 35 -9.87 -19.73 6.59
C PRO A 35 -10.28 -18.29 6.90
N TYR A 36 -11.34 -17.78 6.26
CA TYR A 36 -11.89 -16.46 6.54
C TYR A 36 -12.29 -16.30 8.01
N VAL A 37 -13.02 -17.28 8.57
CA VAL A 37 -13.48 -17.26 9.98
C VAL A 37 -12.30 -17.29 10.94
N VAL A 38 -11.34 -18.18 10.66
CA VAL A 38 -10.11 -18.31 11.46
C VAL A 38 -9.32 -17.00 11.43
N TYR A 39 -9.12 -16.42 10.24
CA TYR A 39 -8.42 -15.15 10.05
C TYR A 39 -9.09 -14.01 10.83
N VAL A 40 -10.42 -13.86 10.73
CA VAL A 40 -11.16 -12.80 11.43
C VAL A 40 -11.11 -12.99 12.95
N ALA A 41 -11.24 -14.23 13.44
CA ALA A 41 -11.08 -14.56 14.84
C ALA A 41 -9.66 -14.27 15.36
N ALA A 42 -8.63 -14.63 14.59
CA ALA A 42 -7.24 -14.35 14.93
C ALA A 42 -6.97 -12.84 15.00
N LYS A 43 -7.48 -12.04 14.05
CA LYS A 43 -7.40 -10.57 14.12
C LYS A 43 -8.07 -10.01 15.38
N ALA A 44 -9.20 -10.56 15.79
CA ALA A 44 -9.86 -10.16 17.02
C ALA A 44 -9.06 -10.51 18.28
N PHE A 45 -8.37 -11.65 18.30
CA PHE A 45 -7.43 -11.96 19.39
C PHE A 45 -6.24 -11.00 19.40
N ILE A 46 -5.68 -10.67 18.23
CA ILE A 46 -4.57 -9.71 18.12
C ILE A 46 -4.96 -8.35 18.67
N SER A 47 -6.15 -7.83 18.33
CA SER A 47 -6.62 -6.53 18.83
C SER A 47 -6.92 -6.52 20.34
N GLN A 48 -7.14 -7.70 20.94
CA GLN A 48 -7.29 -7.88 22.38
C GLN A 48 -5.94 -8.13 23.10
N GLY A 49 -4.82 -8.14 22.38
CA GLY A 49 -3.51 -8.47 22.93
C GLY A 49 -3.28 -9.96 23.17
N GLU A 50 -4.20 -10.82 22.75
CA GLU A 50 -4.15 -12.27 22.93
C GLU A 50 -3.34 -12.98 21.83
N ILE A 51 -2.08 -12.56 21.64
CA ILE A 51 -1.22 -12.97 20.51
C ILE A 51 -1.01 -14.50 20.45
N GLU A 52 -0.79 -15.16 21.58
CA GLU A 52 -0.54 -16.60 21.62
C GLU A 52 -1.78 -17.44 21.26
N LYS A 53 -2.98 -16.97 21.62
CA LYS A 53 -4.24 -17.59 21.16
C LYS A 53 -4.40 -17.45 19.66
N ALA A 54 -4.06 -16.29 19.08
CA ALA A 54 -4.06 -16.08 17.64
C ALA A 54 -3.08 -17.03 16.94
N LYS A 55 -1.83 -17.11 17.41
CA LYS A 55 -0.82 -18.04 16.86
C LYS A 55 -1.29 -19.49 16.92
N SER A 56 -1.82 -19.93 18.06
CA SER A 56 -2.33 -21.30 18.25
C SER A 56 -3.48 -21.62 17.29
N LEU A 57 -4.47 -20.73 17.16
CA LEU A 57 -5.60 -20.91 16.25
C LEU A 57 -5.15 -20.99 14.79
N LEU A 58 -4.25 -20.10 14.37
CA LEU A 58 -3.74 -20.05 13.00
C LEU A 58 -2.85 -21.27 12.67
N ALA A 59 -1.97 -21.67 13.59
CA ALA A 59 -1.14 -22.87 13.43
C ALA A 59 -2.02 -24.13 13.32
N GLY A 60 -3.04 -24.24 14.17
CA GLY A 60 -4.06 -25.27 14.06
C GLY A 60 -4.73 -25.28 12.68
N SER A 61 -5.15 -24.11 12.20
CA SER A 61 -5.76 -23.97 10.88
C SER A 61 -4.80 -24.36 9.77
N MET A 62 -3.52 -24.03 9.87
CA MET A 62 -2.51 -24.42 8.88
C MET A 62 -2.32 -25.94 8.80
N MET A 63 -2.50 -26.67 9.90
CA MET A 63 -2.47 -28.14 9.89
C MET A 63 -3.74 -28.76 9.27
N ARG A 64 -4.92 -28.16 9.51
CA ARG A 64 -6.22 -28.74 9.09
C ARG A 64 -6.66 -28.29 7.70
N ARG A 65 -6.50 -27.01 7.41
CA ARG A 65 -6.91 -26.31 6.17
C ARG A 65 -5.87 -25.23 5.84
N PRO A 66 -4.68 -25.62 5.34
CA PRO A 66 -3.65 -24.68 4.94
C PRO A 66 -4.21 -23.64 3.96
N SER A 67 -3.89 -22.38 4.18
CA SER A 67 -4.27 -21.29 3.28
C SER A 67 -3.27 -20.16 3.36
N VAL A 68 -3.03 -19.49 2.23
CA VAL A 68 -2.14 -18.32 2.17
C VAL A 68 -2.61 -17.24 3.14
N ARG A 69 -3.92 -17.07 3.31
CA ARG A 69 -4.52 -16.11 4.24
C ARG A 69 -4.11 -16.31 5.69
N CYS A 70 -4.31 -17.50 6.24
CA CYS A 70 -3.95 -17.79 7.62
C CYS A 70 -2.42 -17.88 7.77
N GLY A 71 -1.74 -18.49 6.79
CA GLY A 71 -0.28 -18.64 6.81
C GLY A 71 0.44 -17.30 6.81
N ARG A 72 0.06 -16.35 5.94
CA ARG A 72 0.65 -15.01 5.90
C ARG A 72 0.46 -14.25 7.21
N LEU A 73 -0.71 -14.34 7.84
CA LEU A 73 -0.93 -13.71 9.15
C LEU A 73 -0.08 -14.37 10.26
N LEU A 74 -0.01 -15.71 10.28
CA LEU A 74 0.81 -16.45 11.25
C LEU A 74 2.30 -16.13 11.09
N MET A 75 2.79 -16.13 9.85
CA MET A 75 4.15 -15.78 9.49
C MET A 75 4.50 -14.38 10.01
N HIS A 76 3.62 -13.40 9.84
CA HIS A 76 3.85 -12.04 10.36
C HIS A 76 3.90 -11.99 11.90
N LEU A 77 3.07 -12.76 12.61
CA LEU A 77 3.16 -12.84 14.07
C LEU A 77 4.52 -13.40 14.55
N PHE A 78 5.10 -14.34 13.80
CA PHE A 78 6.45 -14.84 14.08
C PHE A 78 7.53 -13.81 13.76
N ILE A 79 7.45 -13.13 12.61
CA ILE A 79 8.37 -12.03 12.25
C ILE A 79 8.37 -10.94 13.33
N ARG A 80 7.18 -10.52 13.79
CA ARG A 80 7.04 -9.53 14.86
C ARG A 80 7.67 -9.98 16.17
N SER A 81 7.63 -11.29 16.45
CA SER A 81 8.25 -11.89 17.63
C SER A 81 9.74 -12.24 17.41
N ARG A 82 10.31 -11.91 16.25
CA ARG A 82 11.66 -12.28 15.78
C ARG A 82 11.90 -13.80 15.72
N GLU A 83 10.84 -14.59 15.59
CA GLU A 83 10.88 -16.05 15.44
C GLU A 83 11.00 -16.41 13.94
N TYR A 84 12.09 -15.99 13.29
CA TYR A 84 12.20 -16.08 11.81
C TYR A 84 12.21 -17.51 11.28
N ASP A 85 12.78 -18.48 12.00
CA ASP A 85 12.78 -19.89 11.59
C ASP A 85 11.35 -20.43 11.45
N ARG A 86 10.47 -20.08 12.40
CA ARG A 86 9.06 -20.46 12.36
C ARG A 86 8.30 -19.74 11.25
N ALA A 87 8.67 -18.50 10.94
CA ALA A 87 8.12 -17.78 9.79
C ALA A 87 8.49 -18.49 8.48
N LEU A 88 9.73 -18.95 8.34
CA LEU A 88 10.20 -19.74 7.19
C LEU A 88 9.47 -21.08 7.09
N GLU A 89 9.27 -21.80 8.19
CA GLU A 89 8.50 -23.06 8.20
C GLU A 89 7.09 -22.86 7.65
N VAL A 90 6.42 -21.78 8.06
CA VAL A 90 5.08 -21.43 7.56
C VAL A 90 5.12 -21.12 6.05
N ALA A 91 6.09 -20.32 5.60
CA ALA A 91 6.24 -19.96 4.19
C ALA A 91 6.55 -21.20 3.32
N ALA A 92 7.45 -22.06 3.76
CA ALA A 92 7.78 -23.32 3.10
C ALA A 92 6.55 -24.25 3.01
N THR A 93 5.79 -24.38 4.11
CA THR A 93 4.53 -25.13 4.12
C THR A 93 3.55 -24.60 3.06
N LEU A 94 3.44 -23.28 2.88
CA LEU A 94 2.58 -22.70 1.86
C LEU A 94 3.06 -23.04 0.43
N CYS A 95 4.37 -23.02 0.18
CA CYS A 95 4.94 -23.43 -1.10
C CYS A 95 4.63 -24.91 -1.41
N GLU A 96 4.77 -25.80 -0.42
CA GLU A 96 4.46 -27.22 -0.57
C GLU A 96 2.98 -27.50 -0.84
N LYS A 97 2.09 -26.77 -0.16
CA LYS A 97 0.63 -26.95 -0.31
C LYS A 97 0.06 -26.27 -1.55
N SER A 98 0.79 -25.34 -2.16
CA SER A 98 0.35 -24.59 -3.33
C SER A 98 1.50 -24.38 -4.33
N PRO A 99 2.08 -25.47 -4.86
CA PRO A 99 3.33 -25.39 -5.64
C PRO A 99 3.17 -24.70 -6.99
N GLN A 100 1.93 -24.55 -7.47
CA GLN A 100 1.57 -23.87 -8.72
C GLN A 100 1.15 -22.41 -8.50
N SER A 101 1.18 -21.92 -7.26
CA SER A 101 0.92 -20.51 -6.94
C SER A 101 2.25 -19.77 -6.83
N PRO A 102 2.43 -18.61 -7.47
CA PRO A 102 3.65 -17.81 -7.32
C PRO A 102 3.71 -17.08 -5.96
N TRP A 103 2.56 -16.81 -5.33
CA TRP A 103 2.47 -15.97 -4.13
C TRP A 103 3.22 -16.52 -2.91
N PRO A 104 3.14 -17.83 -2.57
CA PRO A 104 3.96 -18.40 -1.50
C PRO A 104 5.47 -18.21 -1.70
N TYR A 105 5.95 -18.31 -2.93
CA TYR A 105 7.38 -18.13 -3.25
C TYR A 105 7.79 -16.65 -3.18
N LEU A 106 6.90 -15.72 -3.55
CA LEU A 106 7.14 -14.28 -3.31
C LEU A 106 7.22 -13.98 -1.81
N LEU A 107 6.30 -14.52 -1.00
CA LEU A 107 6.32 -14.43 0.46
C LEU A 107 7.62 -14.96 1.05
N LEU A 108 8.02 -16.18 0.65
CA LEU A 108 9.24 -16.81 1.13
C LEU A 108 10.49 -15.99 0.77
N GLY A 109 10.57 -15.49 -0.46
CA GLY A 109 11.64 -14.61 -0.89
C GLY A 109 11.67 -13.29 -0.11
N ASP A 110 10.51 -12.71 0.19
CA ASP A 110 10.40 -11.51 1.01
C ASP A 110 10.90 -11.75 2.44
N VAL A 111 10.61 -12.92 3.03
CA VAL A 111 11.17 -13.31 4.35
C VAL A 111 12.69 -13.35 4.29
N TYR A 112 13.26 -14.05 3.31
CA TYR A 112 14.72 -14.13 3.14
C TYR A 112 15.36 -12.76 2.93
N ASN A 113 14.80 -11.93 2.04
CA ASN A 113 15.41 -10.66 1.67
C ASN A 113 15.29 -9.60 2.76
N PHE A 114 14.07 -9.33 3.22
CA PHE A 114 13.79 -8.17 4.06
C PHE A 114 14.00 -8.42 5.55
N PHE A 115 14.02 -9.68 5.99
CA PHE A 115 14.10 -10.01 7.43
C PHE A 115 15.34 -10.81 7.81
N LEU A 116 15.86 -11.67 6.92
CA LEU A 116 17.05 -12.50 7.19
C LEU A 116 18.32 -12.03 6.48
N GLY A 117 18.21 -11.23 5.41
CA GLY A 117 19.34 -10.81 4.59
C GLY A 117 19.95 -11.92 3.72
N CYS A 118 19.25 -13.06 3.57
CA CYS A 118 19.68 -14.19 2.73
C CYS A 118 19.35 -13.92 1.26
N LYS A 119 20.17 -13.09 0.60
CA LYS A 119 19.89 -12.60 -0.76
C LYS A 119 19.84 -13.70 -1.82
N GLU A 120 20.68 -14.73 -1.70
CA GLU A 120 20.70 -15.83 -2.67
C GLU A 120 19.42 -16.67 -2.60
N ASP A 121 19.02 -17.07 -1.39
CA ASP A 121 17.77 -17.82 -1.18
C ASP A 121 16.55 -17.01 -1.63
N ALA A 122 16.56 -15.70 -1.37
CA ALA A 122 15.54 -14.79 -1.86
C ALA A 122 15.49 -14.77 -3.40
N TYR A 123 16.65 -14.64 -4.06
CA TYR A 123 16.76 -14.63 -5.52
C TYR A 123 16.19 -15.91 -6.14
N GLN A 124 16.57 -17.09 -5.61
CA GLN A 124 16.05 -18.37 -6.08
C GLN A 124 14.53 -18.47 -5.88
N SER A 125 14.01 -18.00 -4.74
CA SER A 125 12.57 -17.98 -4.49
C SER A 125 11.82 -17.08 -5.47
N TYR A 126 12.36 -15.90 -5.79
CA TYR A 126 11.76 -14.99 -6.77
C TYR A 126 11.84 -15.52 -8.20
N LEU A 127 12.93 -16.19 -8.59
CA LEU A 127 13.03 -16.86 -9.88
C LEU A 127 11.96 -17.96 -10.02
N ARG A 128 11.75 -18.75 -8.97
CA ARG A 128 10.70 -19.77 -8.96
C ARG A 128 9.30 -19.14 -9.09
N ALA A 129 9.05 -18.05 -8.37
CA ALA A 129 7.80 -17.30 -8.51
C ALA A 129 7.60 -16.77 -9.94
N LEU A 130 8.66 -16.24 -10.57
CA LEU A 130 8.64 -15.73 -11.94
C LEU A 130 8.33 -16.83 -12.96
N GLU A 131 8.96 -18.01 -12.82
CA GLU A 131 8.75 -19.16 -13.68
C GLU A 131 7.28 -19.64 -13.66
N ILE A 132 6.72 -19.76 -12.45
CA ILE A 132 5.31 -20.12 -12.25
C ILE A 132 4.39 -19.04 -12.84
N ALA A 133 4.69 -17.77 -12.60
CA ALA A 133 3.88 -16.66 -13.10
C ALA A 133 3.90 -16.57 -14.64
N ARG A 134 5.01 -16.94 -15.30
CA ARG A 134 5.12 -16.97 -16.77
C ARG A 134 4.38 -18.16 -17.41
N SER A 135 4.39 -19.30 -16.74
CA SER A 135 3.79 -20.54 -17.25
C SER A 135 2.30 -20.69 -16.93
N GLY A 136 1.83 -20.02 -15.87
CA GLY A 136 0.47 -20.12 -15.37
C GLY A 136 -0.48 -19.01 -15.84
N SER A 137 -1.73 -19.15 -15.43
CA SER A 137 -2.81 -18.15 -15.60
C SER A 137 -2.99 -17.25 -14.37
N SER A 138 -1.96 -17.12 -13.52
CA SER A 138 -2.00 -16.45 -12.20
C SER A 138 -2.20 -14.92 -12.25
N GLY A 139 -2.55 -14.36 -13.41
CA GLY A 139 -2.62 -12.92 -13.64
C GLY A 139 -1.24 -12.28 -13.83
N VAL A 140 -1.23 -11.00 -14.21
CA VAL A 140 0.01 -10.27 -14.52
C VAL A 140 0.70 -9.72 -13.27
N ASN A 141 -0.01 -9.57 -12.16
CA ASN A 141 0.53 -8.96 -10.94
C ASN A 141 1.68 -9.75 -10.29
N PRO A 142 1.61 -11.08 -10.09
CA PRO A 142 2.75 -11.82 -9.56
C PRO A 142 4.01 -11.66 -10.42
N LEU A 143 3.85 -11.58 -11.75
CA LEU A 143 4.95 -11.35 -12.69
C LEU A 143 5.62 -9.98 -12.44
N LYS A 144 4.81 -8.91 -12.30
CA LYS A 144 5.30 -7.55 -12.00
C LYS A 144 6.06 -7.49 -10.67
N VAL A 145 5.56 -8.16 -9.64
CA VAL A 145 6.20 -8.20 -8.32
C VAL A 145 7.52 -8.96 -8.40
N ALA A 146 7.53 -10.14 -9.03
CA ALA A 146 8.74 -10.95 -9.19
C ALA A 146 9.85 -10.17 -9.93
N TYR A 147 9.52 -9.49 -11.03
CA TYR A 147 10.47 -8.63 -11.74
C TYR A 147 11.02 -7.51 -10.85
N LYS A 148 10.16 -6.79 -10.12
CA LYS A 148 10.59 -5.73 -9.18
C LYS A 148 11.58 -6.26 -8.15
N ARG A 149 11.32 -7.44 -7.58
CA ARG A 149 12.20 -8.11 -6.60
C ARG A 149 13.55 -8.51 -7.17
N ILE A 150 13.53 -9.15 -8.34
CA ILE A 150 14.75 -9.57 -9.04
C ILE A 150 15.60 -8.35 -9.39
N CYS A 151 15.01 -7.30 -9.97
CA CYS A 151 15.72 -6.08 -10.32
C CYS A 151 16.33 -5.39 -9.08
N LEU A 152 15.62 -5.38 -7.95
CA LEU A 152 16.14 -4.83 -6.69
C LEU A 152 17.40 -5.57 -6.23
N LEU A 153 17.38 -6.91 -6.25
CA LEU A 153 18.55 -7.72 -5.87
C LEU A 153 19.72 -7.56 -6.84
N LEU A 154 19.47 -7.59 -8.15
CA LEU A 154 20.52 -7.43 -9.17
C LEU A 154 21.19 -6.05 -9.07
N LYS A 155 20.41 -5.00 -8.79
CA LYS A 155 20.92 -3.66 -8.51
C LYS A 155 21.85 -3.65 -7.29
N GLU A 156 21.43 -4.27 -6.19
CA GLU A 156 22.24 -4.34 -4.97
C GLU A 156 23.53 -5.16 -5.14
N GLN A 157 23.51 -6.18 -6.00
CA GLN A 157 24.67 -7.00 -6.33
C GLN A 157 25.60 -6.35 -7.36
N GLY A 158 25.18 -5.26 -8.01
CA GLY A 158 25.93 -4.62 -9.09
C GLY A 158 25.96 -5.43 -10.40
N ASN A 159 25.04 -6.36 -10.59
CA ASN A 159 24.95 -7.18 -11.81
C ASN A 159 24.20 -6.41 -12.91
N GLU A 160 24.88 -5.44 -13.52
CA GLU A 160 24.27 -4.46 -14.42
C GLU A 160 23.70 -5.07 -15.70
N ASP A 161 24.35 -6.08 -16.29
CA ASP A 161 23.90 -6.68 -17.55
C ASP A 161 22.57 -7.41 -17.38
N GLN A 162 22.47 -8.28 -16.37
CA GLN A 162 21.20 -8.95 -16.06
C GLN A 162 20.13 -7.94 -15.62
N LEU A 163 20.51 -6.89 -14.88
CA LEU A 163 19.56 -5.86 -14.47
C LEU A 163 18.91 -5.18 -15.68
N VAL A 164 19.68 -4.85 -16.73
CA VAL A 164 19.14 -4.26 -17.97
C VAL A 164 18.16 -5.22 -18.66
N GLU A 165 18.48 -6.51 -18.74
CA GLU A 165 17.60 -7.53 -19.34
C GLU A 165 16.27 -7.62 -18.60
N TYR A 166 16.31 -7.79 -17.26
CA TYR A 166 15.11 -7.92 -16.45
C TYR A 166 14.28 -6.62 -16.42
N LEU A 167 14.91 -5.44 -16.36
CA LEU A 167 14.20 -4.16 -16.45
C LEU A 167 13.55 -3.97 -17.82
N SER A 168 14.19 -4.42 -18.90
CA SER A 168 13.61 -4.35 -20.25
C SER A 168 12.36 -5.21 -20.38
N GLU A 169 12.37 -6.43 -19.82
CA GLU A 169 11.17 -7.28 -19.78
C GLU A 169 10.09 -6.71 -18.86
N PHE A 170 10.49 -6.13 -17.71
CA PHE A 170 9.56 -5.52 -16.78
C PHE A 170 8.86 -4.29 -17.38
N LEU A 171 9.59 -3.46 -18.13
CA LEU A 171 9.06 -2.28 -18.82
C LEU A 171 7.91 -2.64 -19.77
N LYS A 172 7.99 -3.79 -20.46
CA LYS A 172 6.95 -4.27 -21.40
C LYS A 172 5.60 -4.51 -20.71
N LEU A 173 5.60 -4.77 -19.39
CA LEU A 173 4.36 -4.97 -18.61
C LEU A 173 3.61 -3.66 -18.33
N GLN A 174 4.25 -2.50 -18.57
CA GLN A 174 3.71 -1.16 -18.31
C GLN A 174 3.08 -1.03 -16.91
N ALA A 175 3.74 -1.66 -15.94
CA ALA A 175 3.22 -1.87 -14.61
C ALA A 175 3.21 -0.57 -13.79
N SER A 176 2.20 -0.40 -12.93
CA SER A 176 2.13 0.74 -12.00
C SER A 176 3.25 0.73 -10.96
N ASN A 177 3.87 -0.42 -10.67
CA ASN A 177 5.05 -0.54 -9.80
C ASN A 177 6.40 -0.36 -10.53
N PHE A 178 6.39 0.03 -11.81
CA PHE A 178 7.56 0.45 -12.56
C PHE A 178 7.65 1.99 -12.49
N HIS A 179 8.50 2.48 -11.60
CA HIS A 179 8.58 3.88 -11.22
C HIS A 179 9.70 4.61 -11.96
N ASP A 180 9.82 5.91 -11.71
CA ASP A 180 10.85 6.76 -12.32
C ASP A 180 12.27 6.27 -12.05
N ASN A 181 12.55 5.71 -10.87
CA ASN A 181 13.84 5.11 -10.57
C ASN A 181 14.18 3.91 -11.49
N GLU A 182 13.22 3.06 -11.86
CA GLU A 182 13.48 1.97 -12.82
C GLU A 182 13.81 2.50 -14.22
N PHE A 183 13.14 3.57 -14.65
CA PHE A 183 13.50 4.27 -15.89
C PHE A 183 14.93 4.81 -15.83
N VAL A 184 15.32 5.47 -14.73
CA VAL A 184 16.68 5.97 -14.53
C VAL A 184 17.71 4.85 -14.62
N LEU A 185 17.46 3.72 -13.94
CA LEU A 185 18.37 2.58 -13.91
C LEU A 185 18.52 1.94 -15.30
N LEU A 186 17.40 1.70 -15.98
CA LEU A 186 17.41 1.10 -17.31
C LEU A 186 18.11 2.01 -18.32
N THR A 187 17.79 3.31 -18.34
CA THR A 187 18.45 4.28 -19.23
C THR A 187 19.96 4.30 -19.00
N ARG A 188 20.44 4.38 -17.75
CA ARG A 188 21.88 4.39 -17.45
C ARG A 188 22.56 3.08 -17.87
N GLY A 189 21.92 1.94 -17.63
CA GLY A 189 22.44 0.64 -18.05
C GLY A 189 22.56 0.52 -19.57
N LEU A 190 21.54 0.94 -20.31
CA LEU A 190 21.56 0.98 -21.78
C LEU A 190 22.66 1.90 -22.33
N MET A 191 22.86 3.08 -21.72
CA MET A 191 23.94 4.00 -22.10
C MET A 191 25.32 3.34 -21.94
N ARG A 192 25.56 2.61 -20.84
CA ARG A 192 26.84 1.90 -20.61
C ARG A 192 27.06 0.78 -21.62
N GLN A 193 26.00 0.13 -22.08
CA GLN A 193 26.04 -0.87 -23.14
C GLN A 193 26.16 -0.25 -24.56
N GLY A 194 26.25 1.08 -24.69
CA GLY A 194 26.33 1.78 -25.98
C GLY A 194 25.00 1.86 -26.74
N ARG A 195 23.88 1.45 -26.13
CA ARG A 195 22.54 1.40 -26.73
C ARG A 195 21.81 2.74 -26.59
N THR A 196 22.42 3.79 -27.15
CA THR A 196 22.01 5.19 -26.94
C THR A 196 20.58 5.49 -27.40
N ASP A 197 20.18 4.98 -28.56
CA ASP A 197 18.84 5.23 -29.11
C ASP A 197 17.75 4.63 -28.21
N GLU A 198 17.93 3.38 -27.77
CA GLU A 198 17.03 2.72 -26.83
C GLU A 198 16.98 3.44 -25.49
N ALA A 199 18.13 3.91 -24.98
CA ALA A 199 18.19 4.67 -23.73
C ALA A 199 17.36 5.96 -23.81
N LYS A 200 17.42 6.65 -24.96
CA LYS A 200 16.64 7.87 -25.23
C LYS A 200 15.14 7.58 -25.32
N GLU A 201 14.75 6.49 -25.96
CA GLU A 201 13.34 6.06 -26.03
C GLU A 201 12.78 5.73 -24.64
N VAL A 202 13.51 4.94 -23.85
CA VAL A 202 13.15 4.60 -22.47
C VAL A 202 13.01 5.86 -21.63
N LEU A 203 13.96 6.79 -21.71
CA LEU A 203 13.90 8.01 -20.92
C LEU A 203 12.74 8.93 -21.34
N SER A 204 12.48 9.04 -22.64
CA SER A 204 11.32 9.77 -23.18
C SER A 204 10.01 9.20 -22.65
N LEU A 205 9.88 7.88 -22.65
CA LEU A 205 8.73 7.18 -22.07
C LEU A 205 8.59 7.45 -20.57
N GLY A 206 9.71 7.42 -19.83
CA GLY A 206 9.75 7.74 -18.41
C GLY A 206 9.28 9.16 -18.12
N VAL A 207 9.77 10.16 -18.84
CA VAL A 207 9.34 11.57 -18.68
C VAL A 207 7.85 11.72 -18.99
N LYS A 208 7.32 10.98 -19.96
CA LYS A 208 5.89 10.99 -20.28
C LYS A 208 5.04 10.35 -19.18
N ALA A 209 5.50 9.22 -18.61
CA ALA A 209 4.82 8.51 -17.54
C ALA A 209 4.86 9.28 -16.21
N TYR A 210 6.02 9.86 -15.88
CA TYR A 210 6.29 10.57 -14.64
C TYR A 210 6.76 12.01 -14.92
N PRO A 211 5.88 12.89 -15.44
CA PRO A 211 6.27 14.23 -15.87
C PRO A 211 6.71 15.14 -14.71
N ARG A 212 6.47 14.76 -13.45
CA ARG A 212 6.95 15.47 -12.24
C ARG A 212 8.28 14.93 -11.70
N SER A 213 8.86 13.89 -12.29
CA SER A 213 10.13 13.33 -11.83
C SER A 213 11.28 14.27 -12.17
N GLY A 214 11.86 14.90 -11.14
CA GLY A 214 13.12 15.64 -11.24
C GLY A 214 14.26 14.78 -11.79
N PRO A 215 14.51 13.58 -11.21
CA PRO A 215 15.58 12.68 -11.67
C PRO A 215 15.55 12.36 -13.17
N LEU A 216 14.37 12.11 -13.75
CA LEU A 216 14.27 11.81 -15.18
C LEU A 216 14.57 13.03 -16.06
N ARG A 217 14.09 14.21 -15.67
CA ARG A 217 14.34 15.47 -16.39
C ARG A 217 15.81 15.87 -16.32
N GLU A 218 16.44 15.74 -15.15
CA GLU A 218 17.88 15.98 -14.97
C GLU A 218 18.71 14.99 -15.77
N LEU A 219 18.31 13.71 -15.80
CA LEU A 219 19.00 12.70 -16.61
C LEU A 219 18.92 13.01 -18.11
N TRP A 220 17.79 13.54 -18.59
CA TRP A 220 17.62 13.92 -20.00
C TRP A 220 18.64 14.95 -20.44
N GLU A 221 18.80 16.00 -19.62
CA GLU A 221 19.78 17.06 -19.85
C GLU A 221 21.21 16.55 -19.71
N THR A 222 21.49 15.78 -18.66
CA THR A 222 22.83 15.23 -18.38
C THR A 222 23.34 14.30 -19.49
N LEU A 223 22.45 13.53 -20.13
CA LEU A 223 22.79 12.66 -21.25
C LEU A 223 22.88 13.40 -22.60
N GLY A 224 22.63 14.71 -22.64
CA GLY A 224 22.71 15.52 -23.85
C GLY A 224 21.56 15.30 -24.83
N PHE A 225 20.41 14.82 -24.37
CA PHE A 225 19.24 14.59 -25.24
C PHE A 225 18.41 15.86 -25.51
N GLY A 226 18.76 16.98 -24.88
CA GLY A 226 18.13 18.29 -25.01
C GLY A 226 18.13 19.01 -23.66
N ARG A 227 17.64 20.25 -23.62
CA ARG A 227 17.52 20.96 -22.34
C ARG A 227 16.25 20.54 -21.59
N LYS A 228 16.27 20.57 -20.26
CA LYS A 228 15.09 20.19 -19.46
C LYS A 228 13.90 21.14 -19.68
N GLU A 229 14.16 22.39 -20.10
CA GLU A 229 13.13 23.38 -20.45
C GLU A 229 12.41 23.06 -21.76
N GLU A 230 13.00 22.20 -22.60
CA GLU A 230 12.40 21.74 -23.86
C GLU A 230 11.45 20.55 -23.64
N LEU A 231 11.52 19.90 -22.47
CA LEU A 231 10.55 18.89 -22.08
C LEU A 231 9.20 19.53 -21.77
N PRO A 232 8.07 18.79 -21.91
CA PRO A 232 6.76 19.29 -21.54
C PRO A 232 6.77 19.94 -20.15
N PRO A 233 6.06 21.06 -19.94
CA PRO A 233 6.06 21.74 -18.65
C PRO A 233 5.55 20.80 -17.55
N MET A 234 6.10 20.92 -16.36
CA MET A 234 5.68 20.09 -15.24
C MET A 234 4.21 20.43 -14.90
N PRO A 235 3.29 19.44 -14.91
CA PRO A 235 1.90 19.71 -14.64
C PRO A 235 1.74 20.19 -13.19
N VAL A 236 1.20 21.39 -13.03
CA VAL A 236 0.81 21.92 -11.72
C VAL A 236 -0.50 21.24 -11.32
N ARG A 237 -0.48 20.52 -10.21
CA ARG A 237 -1.67 19.87 -9.61
C ARG A 237 -1.75 20.24 -8.14
N GLY A 238 -2.98 20.47 -7.67
CA GLY A 238 -3.23 21.03 -6.35
C GLY A 238 -3.10 22.55 -6.32
N LYS A 239 -3.14 23.12 -5.11
CA LYS A 239 -2.98 24.55 -4.86
C LYS A 239 -1.61 24.80 -4.25
N ALA A 240 -0.90 25.80 -4.75
CA ALA A 240 0.34 26.23 -4.09
C ALA A 240 0.01 26.62 -2.62
N PRO A 241 0.80 26.15 -1.64
CA PRO A 241 0.62 26.58 -0.26
C PRO A 241 0.83 28.10 -0.17
N PRO A 242 0.14 28.80 0.76
CA PRO A 242 0.41 30.20 1.04
C PRO A 242 1.89 30.43 1.36
N SER A 243 2.43 31.61 1.06
CA SER A 243 3.83 31.97 1.40
C SER A 243 4.10 31.92 2.90
N SER A 244 3.07 32.10 3.72
CA SER A 244 3.11 31.97 5.19
C SER A 244 3.10 30.50 5.67
N VAL A 245 3.26 29.52 4.78
CA VAL A 245 3.24 28.09 5.11
C VAL A 245 4.46 27.40 4.55
N ARG A 246 5.20 26.73 5.43
CA ARG A 246 6.32 25.87 5.05
C ARG A 246 5.95 24.42 5.27
N LEU A 247 6.07 23.62 4.21
CA LEU A 247 5.88 22.17 4.24
C LEU A 247 7.25 21.51 4.34
N VAL A 248 7.47 20.73 5.39
CA VAL A 248 8.74 20.03 5.64
C VAL A 248 8.50 18.52 5.58
N PRO A 249 8.74 17.87 4.44
CA PRO A 249 8.71 16.41 4.34
C PRO A 249 9.86 15.81 5.16
N VAL A 250 9.54 14.83 6.01
CA VAL A 250 10.50 14.17 6.89
C VAL A 250 10.81 12.79 6.34
N ARG A 251 12.06 12.57 5.90
CA ARG A 251 12.49 11.29 5.37
C ARG A 251 12.64 10.28 6.50
N THR A 252 12.05 9.10 6.33
CA THR A 252 12.06 8.02 7.32
C THR A 252 12.68 6.75 6.75
N ARG A 253 12.97 5.77 7.63
CA ARG A 253 13.06 4.38 7.18
C ARG A 253 11.68 3.89 6.71
N LEU A 254 11.65 2.73 6.06
CA LEU A 254 10.38 2.04 5.80
C LEU A 254 9.73 1.62 7.13
N PHE A 255 8.51 2.06 7.37
CA PHE A 255 7.70 1.57 8.50
C PHE A 255 7.10 0.22 8.15
N LEU A 256 7.03 -0.64 9.18
CA LEU A 256 6.59 -2.02 9.06
C LEU A 256 5.26 -2.22 9.78
N GLU A 257 4.59 -3.28 9.37
CA GLU A 257 3.37 -3.75 10.02
C GLU A 257 3.61 -4.12 11.49
N GLY A 258 2.70 -3.70 12.36
CA GLY A 258 2.76 -3.96 13.80
C GLY A 258 3.64 -3.00 14.60
N GLU A 259 4.27 -2.02 13.94
CA GLU A 259 4.94 -0.91 14.61
C GLU A 259 3.93 0.09 15.19
N ASP A 260 4.32 0.82 16.25
CA ASP A 260 3.47 1.84 16.86
C ASP A 260 3.59 3.19 16.12
N PRO A 261 2.51 3.70 15.49
CA PRO A 261 2.55 4.99 14.81
C PRO A 261 2.89 6.16 15.73
N VAL A 262 2.53 6.11 17.03
CA VAL A 262 2.83 7.19 17.97
C VAL A 262 4.33 7.26 18.24
N GLN A 263 4.95 6.12 18.55
CA GLN A 263 6.40 6.02 18.72
C GLN A 263 7.15 6.45 17.45
N ALA A 264 6.70 6.01 16.28
CA ALA A 264 7.31 6.42 15.01
C ALA A 264 7.28 7.94 14.80
N MET A 265 6.17 8.60 15.13
CA MET A 265 6.09 10.06 15.07
C MET A 265 7.07 10.73 16.04
N GLN A 266 7.21 10.22 17.28
CA GLN A 266 8.17 10.76 18.26
C GLN A 266 9.63 10.57 17.84
N ASP A 267 9.94 9.48 17.13
CA ASP A 267 11.30 9.20 16.69
C ASP A 267 11.77 10.20 15.63
N TYR A 268 10.88 10.59 14.71
CA TYR A 268 11.21 11.37 13.51
C TYR A 268 10.83 12.85 13.57
N VAL A 269 9.79 13.21 14.32
CA VAL A 269 9.37 14.61 14.45
C VAL A 269 10.15 15.27 15.58
N ARG A 270 10.97 16.26 15.22
CA ARG A 270 11.81 17.05 16.14
C ARG A 270 11.52 18.54 15.97
N ASP A 271 11.87 19.32 16.98
CA ASP A 271 11.83 20.80 16.95
C ASP A 271 10.48 21.38 16.52
N VAL A 272 9.39 20.88 17.13
CA VAL A 272 8.03 21.38 16.90
C VAL A 272 7.83 22.74 17.55
N ALA A 273 7.20 23.67 16.84
CA ALA A 273 6.80 24.97 17.35
C ALA A 273 5.28 25.02 17.64
N PRO A 274 4.81 25.91 18.54
CA PRO A 274 3.38 26.13 18.72
C PRO A 274 2.68 26.46 17.40
N GLY A 275 1.62 25.73 17.07
CA GLY A 275 0.84 25.88 15.84
C GLY A 275 1.36 25.08 14.63
N ASP A 276 2.43 24.31 14.80
CA ASP A 276 2.84 23.29 13.83
C ASP A 276 1.85 22.12 13.80
N ILE A 277 1.60 21.57 12.61
CA ILE A 277 0.78 20.37 12.45
C ILE A 277 1.67 19.24 11.91
N ALA A 278 1.86 18.19 12.72
CA ALA A 278 2.56 16.98 12.31
C ALA A 278 1.58 16.05 11.57
N THR A 279 1.82 15.81 10.29
CA THR A 279 0.96 14.92 9.49
C THR A 279 1.59 13.54 9.30
N LEU A 280 0.76 12.50 9.26
CA LEU A 280 1.14 11.13 8.91
C LEU A 280 0.24 10.63 7.77
N SER A 281 0.84 9.96 6.78
CA SER A 281 0.10 9.32 5.69
C SER A 281 -0.92 8.29 6.21
N SER A 282 -2.17 8.38 5.73
CA SER A 282 -3.24 7.45 6.06
C SER A 282 -2.90 6.01 5.67
N CYS A 283 -2.29 5.80 4.50
CA CYS A 283 -1.88 4.48 4.05
C CYS A 283 -0.82 3.89 5.00
N VAL A 284 0.19 4.67 5.36
CA VAL A 284 1.26 4.22 6.28
C VAL A 284 0.76 3.96 7.69
N ALA A 285 -0.14 4.80 8.22
CA ALA A 285 -0.78 4.55 9.50
C ALA A 285 -1.56 3.22 9.49
N GLY A 286 -2.32 2.95 8.43
CA GLY A 286 -3.05 1.70 8.27
C GLY A 286 -2.16 0.47 8.08
N LEU A 287 -1.02 0.62 7.40
CA LEU A 287 0.02 -0.40 7.29
C LEU A 287 0.56 -0.78 8.68
N MET A 288 0.93 0.21 9.49
CA MET A 288 1.46 -0.01 10.85
C MET A 288 0.42 -0.69 11.75
N GLU A 289 -0.87 -0.37 11.60
CA GLU A 289 -1.98 -1.05 12.30
C GLU A 289 -2.28 -2.48 11.78
N GLY A 290 -1.61 -2.94 10.72
CA GLY A 290 -1.86 -4.25 10.11
C GLY A 290 -3.20 -4.36 9.41
N ARG A 291 -3.71 -3.24 8.89
CA ARG A 291 -4.89 -3.21 8.02
C ARG A 291 -4.53 -3.45 6.56
N ILE A 292 -3.78 -4.54 6.32
CA ILE A 292 -3.26 -4.91 5.01
C ILE A 292 -3.80 -6.27 4.54
N PHE A 293 -3.98 -6.41 3.24
CA PHE A 293 -4.56 -7.59 2.60
C PHE A 293 -3.73 -7.97 1.37
N MET A 294 -3.01 -9.08 1.49
CA MET A 294 -2.11 -9.55 0.44
C MET A 294 -2.88 -10.09 -0.77
N GLU A 295 -2.43 -9.74 -1.97
CA GLU A 295 -2.87 -10.41 -3.19
C GLU A 295 -2.50 -11.91 -3.14
N GLY A 296 -3.42 -12.79 -3.57
CA GLY A 296 -3.25 -14.24 -3.43
C GLY A 296 -3.60 -14.81 -2.06
N ALA A 297 -3.66 -13.99 -1.00
CA ALA A 297 -4.22 -14.39 0.29
C ALA A 297 -5.73 -14.14 0.39
N VAL A 298 -6.23 -13.13 -0.33
CA VAL A 298 -7.65 -12.81 -0.44
C VAL A 298 -8.08 -13.07 -1.89
N GLU A 299 -9.07 -13.93 -2.07
CA GLU A 299 -9.59 -14.28 -3.39
C GLU A 299 -10.86 -13.47 -3.68
N PRO A 300 -10.88 -12.65 -4.75
CA PRO A 300 -12.06 -11.90 -5.13
C PRO A 300 -13.24 -12.82 -5.44
N GLY A 301 -14.36 -12.65 -4.75
CA GLY A 301 -15.60 -13.38 -5.02
C GLY A 301 -16.36 -12.86 -6.25
N PHE A 302 -17.47 -13.50 -6.57
CA PHE A 302 -18.34 -13.09 -7.68
C PHE A 302 -18.82 -11.64 -7.57
N LEU A 303 -19.22 -11.21 -6.37
CA LEU A 303 -19.67 -9.83 -6.11
C LEU A 303 -18.55 -8.84 -6.38
N ALA A 304 -17.35 -9.08 -5.86
CA ALA A 304 -16.20 -8.22 -6.06
C ALA A 304 -15.85 -8.04 -7.55
N ARG A 305 -15.76 -9.15 -8.29
CA ARG A 305 -15.49 -9.15 -9.74
C ARG A 305 -16.57 -8.45 -10.56
N THR A 306 -17.82 -8.53 -10.11
CA THR A 306 -18.95 -7.89 -10.80
C THR A 306 -18.99 -6.40 -10.50
N LEU A 307 -18.91 -6.00 -9.23
CA LEU A 307 -18.98 -4.61 -8.80
C LEU A 307 -17.81 -3.78 -9.32
N SER A 308 -16.60 -4.34 -9.37
CA SER A 308 -15.41 -3.62 -9.84
C SER A 308 -15.49 -3.19 -11.31
N ARG A 309 -16.30 -3.87 -12.13
CA ARG A 309 -16.52 -3.52 -13.55
C ARG A 309 -17.35 -2.26 -13.75
N PHE A 310 -18.10 -1.82 -12.73
CA PHE A 310 -18.93 -0.60 -12.79
C PHE A 310 -18.17 0.66 -12.33
N VAL A 311 -16.91 0.49 -11.92
CA VAL A 311 -16.01 1.58 -11.58
C VAL A 311 -15.19 1.93 -12.82
N ASP A 312 -15.13 3.21 -13.16
CA ASP A 312 -14.48 3.65 -14.39
C ASP A 312 -12.99 3.33 -14.34
N GLN A 313 -12.53 2.49 -15.27
CA GLN A 313 -11.12 2.16 -15.42
C GLN A 313 -10.46 3.17 -16.35
N LYS A 314 -9.50 3.93 -15.83
CA LYS A 314 -8.55 4.67 -16.66
C LYS A 314 -7.32 3.79 -16.82
N ASN A 315 -7.17 3.15 -17.97
CA ASN A 315 -5.92 2.43 -18.29
C ASN A 315 -4.87 3.45 -18.71
N VAL A 316 -4.03 3.86 -17.76
CA VAL A 316 -2.89 4.74 -18.00
C VAL A 316 -1.63 3.87 -17.91
N PRO A 317 -0.79 3.79 -18.97
CA PRO A 317 0.50 3.10 -18.89
C PRO A 317 1.32 3.60 -17.71
N PHE A 318 1.88 2.69 -16.91
CA PHE A 318 2.62 2.99 -15.67
C PHE A 318 1.79 3.72 -14.59
N GLY A 319 0.48 3.89 -14.79
CA GLY A 319 -0.43 4.49 -13.83
C GLY A 319 -1.26 3.43 -13.11
N GLY A 320 -1.57 3.69 -11.84
CA GLY A 320 -2.57 2.90 -11.09
C GLY A 320 -3.98 3.07 -11.68
N ALA A 321 -4.83 2.09 -11.42
CA ALA A 321 -6.25 2.21 -11.71
C ALA A 321 -6.97 2.85 -10.52
N ALA A 322 -8.25 3.20 -10.66
CA ALA A 322 -9.03 3.51 -9.46
C ALA A 322 -9.03 2.26 -8.55
N PRO A 323 -8.68 2.35 -7.26
CA PRO A 323 -8.55 1.17 -6.40
C PRO A 323 -9.78 0.27 -6.46
N MET A 324 -10.99 0.87 -6.46
CA MET A 324 -12.27 0.13 -6.52
C MET A 324 -12.55 -0.58 -7.85
N SER A 325 -11.78 -0.30 -8.91
CA SER A 325 -11.85 -1.05 -10.17
C SER A 325 -11.07 -2.37 -10.11
N ASN A 326 -10.23 -2.54 -9.10
CA ASN A 326 -9.57 -3.80 -8.79
C ASN A 326 -10.52 -4.73 -8.00
N PRO A 327 -10.80 -5.96 -8.48
CA PRO A 327 -11.62 -6.93 -7.76
C PRO A 327 -11.12 -7.25 -6.35
N LEU A 328 -9.81 -7.22 -6.11
CA LEU A 328 -9.22 -7.46 -4.80
C LEU A 328 -9.61 -6.36 -3.81
N SER A 329 -9.40 -5.10 -4.17
CA SER A 329 -9.78 -3.95 -3.33
C SER A 329 -11.28 -3.91 -3.07
N MET A 330 -12.10 -4.29 -4.06
CA MET A 330 -13.55 -4.46 -3.87
C MET A 330 -13.88 -5.60 -2.89
N GLN A 331 -13.14 -6.71 -2.93
CA GLN A 331 -13.31 -7.83 -1.99
C GLN A 331 -12.93 -7.41 -0.57
N VAL A 332 -11.84 -6.66 -0.41
CA VAL A 332 -11.44 -6.08 0.88
C VAL A 332 -12.54 -5.16 1.40
N LEU A 333 -13.15 -4.32 0.55
CA LEU A 333 -14.29 -3.49 0.96
C LEU A 333 -15.49 -4.34 1.44
N LEU A 334 -15.86 -5.39 0.71
CA LEU A 334 -16.94 -6.32 1.12
C LEU A 334 -16.65 -6.93 2.51
N GLU A 335 -15.39 -7.29 2.76
CA GLU A 335 -14.95 -7.85 4.04
C GLU A 335 -14.87 -6.80 5.15
N GLU A 336 -14.64 -5.53 4.83
CA GLU A 336 -14.55 -4.45 5.81
C GLU A 336 -15.93 -3.90 6.19
N ILE A 337 -16.79 -3.56 5.23
CA ILE A 337 -18.07 -2.90 5.53
C ILE A 337 -19.29 -3.82 5.42
N GLY A 338 -19.11 -5.04 4.89
CA GLY A 338 -20.15 -6.05 4.72
C GLY A 338 -20.82 -5.99 3.34
N SER A 339 -21.12 -7.16 2.79
CA SER A 339 -21.63 -7.30 1.42
C SER A 339 -22.92 -6.52 1.16
N LEU A 340 -23.86 -6.52 2.10
CA LEU A 340 -25.11 -5.79 1.94
C LEU A 340 -24.87 -4.28 1.86
N ARG A 341 -24.06 -3.74 2.76
CA ARG A 341 -23.75 -2.31 2.77
C ARG A 341 -23.00 -1.88 1.51
N THR A 342 -22.05 -2.68 1.04
CA THR A 342 -21.35 -2.42 -0.23
C THR A 342 -22.31 -2.44 -1.42
N LEU A 343 -23.26 -3.36 -1.47
CA LEU A 343 -24.26 -3.42 -2.54
C LEU A 343 -25.17 -2.18 -2.53
N VAL A 344 -25.65 -1.75 -1.36
CA VAL A 344 -26.43 -0.52 -1.23
C VAL A 344 -25.62 0.70 -1.65
N ALA A 345 -24.33 0.75 -1.26
CA ALA A 345 -23.42 1.82 -1.68
C ALA A 345 -23.21 1.83 -3.19
N ALA A 346 -22.99 0.67 -3.82
CA ALA A 346 -22.84 0.53 -5.26
C ALA A 346 -24.11 0.98 -6.00
N PHE A 347 -25.28 0.56 -5.53
CA PHE A 347 -26.57 0.96 -6.08
C PHE A 347 -26.78 2.47 -6.00
N ALA A 348 -26.53 3.09 -4.83
CA ALA A 348 -26.62 4.54 -4.67
C ALA A 348 -25.58 5.29 -5.51
N GLY A 349 -24.37 4.75 -5.65
CA GLY A 349 -23.35 5.28 -6.57
C GLY A 349 -23.84 5.29 -8.02
N GLY A 350 -24.48 4.21 -8.46
CA GLY A 350 -25.11 4.11 -9.78
C GLY A 350 -26.24 5.12 -9.97
N LEU A 351 -27.16 5.24 -9.01
CA LEU A 351 -28.22 6.26 -9.03
C LEU A 351 -27.65 7.68 -9.05
N GLY A 352 -26.60 7.94 -8.26
CA GLY A 352 -25.89 9.21 -8.26
C GLY A 352 -25.35 9.55 -9.66
N LYS A 353 -24.69 8.60 -10.34
CA LYS A 353 -24.21 8.77 -11.71
C LYS A 353 -25.35 9.14 -12.68
N ILE A 354 -26.51 8.48 -12.58
CA ILE A 354 -27.70 8.78 -13.41
C ILE A 354 -28.23 10.20 -13.14
N LEU A 355 -28.24 10.63 -11.88
CA LEU A 355 -28.70 11.96 -11.45
C LEU A 355 -27.63 13.07 -11.58
N GLY A 356 -26.46 12.76 -12.16
CA GLY A 356 -25.34 13.71 -12.25
C GLY A 356 -24.66 14.05 -10.92
N LYS A 357 -24.99 13.34 -9.82
CA LYS A 357 -24.41 13.53 -8.48
C LYS A 357 -23.27 12.53 -8.24
N LYS A 358 -22.07 13.04 -8.01
CA LYS A 358 -20.89 12.22 -7.72
C LYS A 358 -20.80 11.89 -6.22
N GLY A 359 -20.17 10.77 -5.88
CA GLY A 359 -19.73 10.47 -4.51
C GLY A 359 -20.74 9.73 -3.62
N TRP A 360 -21.95 9.40 -4.09
CA TRP A 360 -22.96 8.70 -3.27
C TRP A 360 -22.51 7.31 -2.80
N PHE A 361 -21.63 6.66 -3.56
CA PHE A 361 -20.96 5.43 -3.13
C PHE A 361 -20.24 5.62 -1.79
N TYR A 362 -19.44 6.68 -1.66
CA TYR A 362 -18.68 6.97 -0.44
C TYR A 362 -19.56 7.47 0.70
N VAL A 363 -20.68 8.13 0.40
CA VAL A 363 -21.66 8.55 1.44
C VAL A 363 -22.22 7.34 2.18
N ILE A 364 -22.58 6.27 1.47
CA ILE A 364 -23.12 5.05 2.09
C ILE A 364 -22.00 4.11 2.57
N GLY A 365 -20.97 3.94 1.75
CA GLY A 365 -19.80 3.12 2.06
C GLY A 365 -19.05 3.61 3.31
N GLY A 366 -19.14 4.91 3.59
CA GLY A 366 -18.47 5.54 4.73
C GLY A 366 -16.98 5.77 4.48
N LYS A 367 -16.27 6.14 5.55
CA LYS A 367 -14.84 6.50 5.49
C LYS A 367 -13.98 5.35 4.96
N ASP A 368 -14.24 4.11 5.38
CA ASP A 368 -13.49 2.92 4.95
C ASP A 368 -13.47 2.76 3.43
N ALA A 369 -14.59 3.04 2.74
CA ALA A 369 -14.66 2.95 1.28
C ALA A 369 -13.80 3.99 0.57
N GLY A 370 -13.56 5.14 1.21
CA GLY A 370 -12.73 6.22 0.70
C GLY A 370 -11.24 6.08 1.04
N GLN A 371 -10.87 5.14 1.91
CA GLN A 371 -9.50 4.96 2.42
C GLN A 371 -8.90 3.62 2.00
N ILE A 372 -9.15 3.18 0.77
CA ILE A 372 -8.57 1.95 0.22
C ILE A 372 -7.53 2.33 -0.82
N ASP A 373 -6.29 1.95 -0.58
CA ASP A 373 -5.20 2.18 -1.52
C ASP A 373 -5.14 1.11 -2.62
N ASP A 374 -4.50 1.44 -3.74
CA ASP A 374 -4.34 0.51 -4.87
C ASP A 374 -3.29 -0.56 -4.58
N VAL A 375 -3.50 -1.74 -5.16
CA VAL A 375 -2.47 -2.78 -5.21
C VAL A 375 -1.31 -2.27 -6.07
N LEU A 376 -0.08 -2.62 -5.73
CA LEU A 376 1.14 -2.14 -6.40
C LEU A 376 1.46 -0.64 -6.14
N GLY A 377 0.69 0.05 -5.29
CA GLY A 377 0.93 1.47 -4.96
C GLY A 377 1.97 1.71 -3.86
N SER A 378 2.38 0.66 -3.16
CA SER A 378 3.30 0.73 -2.01
C SER A 378 4.72 0.27 -2.35
N LEU A 379 5.66 0.47 -1.42
CA LEU A 379 7.03 -0.04 -1.55
C LEU A 379 7.13 -1.52 -1.13
N PRO A 380 8.08 -2.29 -1.71
CA PRO A 380 8.46 -3.60 -1.20
C PRO A 380 8.77 -3.58 0.31
N PRO A 381 8.35 -4.60 1.10
CA PRO A 381 7.68 -5.83 0.67
C PRO A 381 6.13 -5.72 0.52
N TYR A 382 5.56 -4.52 0.63
CA TYR A 382 4.12 -4.29 0.69
C TYR A 382 3.49 -3.90 -0.66
N ASP A 383 4.25 -3.91 -1.75
CA ASP A 383 3.87 -3.55 -3.12
C ASP A 383 2.96 -4.58 -3.83
N TYR A 384 2.29 -5.46 -3.10
CA TYR A 384 1.23 -6.35 -3.59
C TYR A 384 0.13 -6.56 -2.54
N TYR A 385 -0.07 -5.54 -1.71
CA TYR A 385 -1.11 -5.48 -0.69
C TYR A 385 -2.12 -4.40 -1.03
N VAL A 386 -3.38 -4.66 -0.70
CA VAL A 386 -4.36 -3.59 -0.46
C VAL A 386 -4.15 -3.11 0.96
N ILE A 387 -3.99 -1.81 1.13
CA ILE A 387 -3.83 -1.17 2.44
C ILE A 387 -5.05 -0.30 2.70
N MET A 388 -5.68 -0.52 3.84
CA MET A 388 -6.78 0.31 4.33
C MET A 388 -6.22 1.43 5.20
N GLY A 389 -6.91 2.57 5.26
CA GLY A 389 -6.65 3.59 6.28
C GLY A 389 -6.84 3.08 7.71
N PRO A 390 -6.34 3.83 8.71
CA PRO A 390 -6.37 3.40 10.11
C PRO A 390 -7.80 3.29 10.68
N GLU A 391 -7.99 2.49 11.74
CA GLU A 391 -9.30 2.21 12.35
C GLU A 391 -9.93 3.44 13.04
N ASP A 392 -9.13 4.21 13.78
CA ASP A 392 -9.57 5.46 14.41
C ASP A 392 -8.59 6.60 14.10
N PRO A 393 -8.65 7.20 12.89
CA PRO A 393 -7.71 8.25 12.49
C PRO A 393 -7.75 9.47 13.43
N CYS A 394 -8.91 9.83 13.98
CA CYS A 394 -9.04 10.95 14.91
C CYS A 394 -8.45 10.61 16.29
N GLY A 395 -8.70 9.41 16.81
CA GLY A 395 -8.08 8.94 18.04
C GLY A 395 -6.56 8.83 17.90
N LEU A 396 -6.07 8.34 16.76
CA LEU A 396 -4.63 8.27 16.47
C LEU A 396 -4.01 9.67 16.41
N ALA A 397 -4.62 10.61 15.68
CA ALA A 397 -4.13 11.98 15.61
C ALA A 397 -4.06 12.65 17.00
N ARG A 398 -5.07 12.46 17.86
CA ARG A 398 -5.05 12.98 19.23
C ARG A 398 -3.93 12.38 20.09
N ARG A 399 -3.65 11.07 19.96
CA ARG A 399 -2.52 10.42 20.66
C ARG A 399 -1.18 10.97 20.18
N ILE A 400 -1.00 11.14 18.87
CA ILE A 400 0.21 11.74 18.29
C ILE A 400 0.38 13.17 18.79
N ALA A 401 -0.68 13.99 18.75
CA ALA A 401 -0.63 15.37 19.20
C ALA A 401 -0.22 15.47 20.68
N SER A 402 -0.83 14.63 21.54
CA SER A 402 -0.48 14.56 22.96
C SER A 402 0.97 14.12 23.19
N ALA A 403 1.51 13.25 22.33
CA ALA A 403 2.86 12.70 22.46
C ALA A 403 3.95 13.66 21.96
N LEU A 404 3.62 14.52 20.98
CA LEU A 404 4.54 15.49 20.38
C LEU A 404 4.45 16.88 21.02
N GLY A 405 3.32 17.24 21.61
CA GLY A 405 3.08 18.60 22.13
C GLY A 405 2.74 19.63 21.04
N CYS A 406 2.31 19.19 19.86
CA CYS A 406 1.79 20.02 18.77
C CYS A 406 0.53 19.39 18.17
N GLU A 407 -0.17 20.10 17.29
CA GLU A 407 -1.30 19.53 16.56
C GLU A 407 -0.85 18.40 15.62
N ALA A 408 -1.76 17.46 15.32
CA ALA A 408 -1.47 16.34 14.43
C ALA A 408 -2.66 15.96 13.56
N ALA A 409 -2.36 15.38 12.40
CA ALA A 409 -3.37 14.90 11.46
C ALA A 409 -2.93 13.65 10.72
N ILE A 410 -3.90 12.79 10.41
CA ILE A 410 -3.75 11.71 9.45
C ILE A 410 -4.29 12.21 8.12
N VAL A 411 -3.47 12.14 7.08
CA VAL A 411 -3.76 12.73 5.77
C VAL A 411 -3.63 11.68 4.68
N ASP A 412 -4.64 11.59 3.84
CA ASP A 412 -4.58 10.87 2.57
C ASP A 412 -4.39 11.90 1.45
N ALA A 413 -3.29 11.82 0.69
CA ALA A 413 -2.96 12.79 -0.36
C ALA A 413 -2.41 12.08 -1.59
N ASN A 414 -2.70 12.62 -2.78
CA ASN A 414 -2.25 12.04 -4.04
C ASN A 414 -1.78 13.09 -5.05
N ASP A 415 -1.08 12.61 -6.08
CA ASP A 415 -0.55 13.45 -7.16
C ASP A 415 -1.61 13.95 -8.15
N LEU A 416 -2.90 13.74 -7.88
CA LEU A 416 -4.01 14.29 -8.67
C LEU A 416 -4.50 15.64 -8.14
N GLY A 417 -3.88 16.17 -7.08
CA GLY A 417 -4.28 17.45 -6.49
C GLY A 417 -5.32 17.32 -5.38
N VAL A 418 -5.53 16.11 -4.85
CA VAL A 418 -6.52 15.82 -3.82
C VAL A 418 -5.81 15.40 -2.55
N ALA A 419 -6.16 16.06 -1.44
CA ALA A 419 -5.81 15.65 -0.10
C ALA A 419 -7.07 15.63 0.77
N TRP A 420 -7.10 14.72 1.75
CA TRP A 420 -8.18 14.51 2.68
C TRP A 420 -7.60 14.34 4.09
N ALA A 421 -7.98 15.22 5.02
CA ALA A 421 -7.64 15.07 6.43
C ALA A 421 -8.59 14.05 7.08
N VAL A 422 -8.26 12.76 6.97
CA VAL A 422 -9.12 11.65 7.38
C VAL A 422 -9.39 11.61 8.90
N GLY A 423 -8.45 12.15 9.68
CA GLY A 423 -8.61 12.44 11.10
C GLY A 423 -7.55 13.41 11.60
N TYR A 424 -7.86 14.13 12.68
CA TYR A 424 -7.05 15.25 13.16
C TYR A 424 -7.31 15.50 14.66
N SER A 425 -6.33 16.12 15.33
CA SER A 425 -6.46 16.58 16.71
C SER A 425 -7.28 17.88 16.78
N ASP A 426 -7.63 18.27 18.01
CA ASP A 426 -8.24 19.59 18.25
C ASP A 426 -7.29 20.71 17.79
N GLY A 427 -7.86 21.82 17.31
CA GLY A 427 -7.10 22.97 16.80
C GLY A 427 -6.76 22.95 15.31
N VAL A 428 -6.90 21.79 14.63
CA VAL A 428 -6.68 21.68 13.18
C VAL A 428 -7.91 22.13 12.40
N ASP A 429 -7.72 23.06 11.45
CA ASP A 429 -8.71 23.31 10.39
C ASP A 429 -8.48 22.31 9.24
N PRO A 430 -9.36 21.29 9.07
CA PRO A 430 -9.16 20.26 8.06
C PRO A 430 -9.26 20.82 6.64
N ARG A 431 -10.11 21.81 6.37
CA ARG A 431 -10.27 22.36 5.01
C ARG A 431 -9.05 23.14 4.58
N TRP A 432 -8.46 23.88 5.51
CA TRP A 432 -7.20 24.57 5.28
C TRP A 432 -6.06 23.57 5.07
N LEU A 433 -5.97 22.53 5.91
CA LEU A 433 -4.93 21.51 5.79
C LEU A 433 -5.01 20.76 4.46
N GLU A 434 -6.21 20.38 4.03
CA GLU A 434 -6.45 19.74 2.72
C GLU A 434 -5.99 20.61 1.55
N GLN A 435 -6.17 21.93 1.63
CA GLN A 435 -5.69 22.85 0.59
C GLN A 435 -4.17 22.90 0.55
N VAL A 436 -3.54 23.04 1.73
CA VAL A 436 -2.08 23.11 1.87
C VAL A 436 -1.41 21.82 1.43
N MET A 437 -2.00 20.66 1.73
CA MET A 437 -1.45 19.34 1.40
C MET A 437 -1.79 18.86 -0.02
N SER A 438 -2.62 19.60 -0.77
CA SER A 438 -3.16 19.16 -2.06
C SER A 438 -2.11 18.90 -3.15
N THR A 439 -0.91 19.46 -3.04
CA THR A 439 0.21 19.20 -3.98
C THR A 439 0.93 17.87 -3.72
N ASN A 440 0.55 17.18 -2.64
CA ASN A 440 1.20 16.00 -2.09
C ASN A 440 2.67 16.24 -1.71
N PRO A 441 2.95 17.07 -0.69
CA PRO A 441 4.33 17.35 -0.25
C PRO A 441 5.05 16.12 0.30
N ALA A 442 4.31 15.09 0.75
CA ALA A 442 4.86 13.82 1.19
C ALA A 442 5.52 13.03 0.05
N GLY A 443 5.27 13.40 -1.21
CA GLY A 443 5.69 12.60 -2.36
C GLY A 443 5.06 11.21 -2.35
N ASN A 444 5.67 10.27 -3.06
CA ASN A 444 5.26 8.87 -3.12
C ASN A 444 6.50 7.98 -3.08
N GLN A 445 6.35 6.66 -2.92
CA GLN A 445 7.38 5.67 -3.26
C GLN A 445 8.79 5.96 -2.65
N GLU A 446 9.87 6.00 -3.45
CA GLU A 446 11.27 6.02 -2.98
C GLU A 446 11.67 7.32 -2.21
N GLN A 447 10.82 8.34 -2.22
CA GLN A 447 10.97 9.56 -1.42
C GLN A 447 10.96 9.24 0.08
N GLN A 448 10.17 8.24 0.51
CA GLN A 448 10.07 7.76 1.90
C GLN A 448 9.84 8.90 2.91
N THR A 449 8.90 9.79 2.59
CA THR A 449 8.54 10.95 3.42
C THR A 449 7.09 10.89 3.88
N PRO A 450 6.65 9.83 4.60
CA PRO A 450 5.25 9.66 5.01
C PRO A 450 4.80 10.67 6.07
N ILE A 451 5.73 11.45 6.61
CA ILE A 451 5.50 12.50 7.59
C ILE A 451 5.77 13.85 6.93
N VAL A 452 4.85 14.81 7.09
CA VAL A 452 5.07 16.21 6.69
C VAL A 452 4.75 17.10 7.86
N LEU A 453 5.73 17.89 8.29
CA LEU A 453 5.53 18.94 9.28
C LEU A 453 5.08 20.23 8.58
N VAL A 454 3.85 20.66 8.89
CA VAL A 454 3.24 21.87 8.35
C VAL A 454 3.48 23.01 9.32
N ARG A 455 4.31 23.98 8.94
CA ARG A 455 4.67 25.13 9.77
C ARG A 455 4.02 26.40 9.27
N LYS A 456 3.43 27.18 10.17
CA LYS A 456 3.00 28.56 9.87
C LYS A 456 4.20 29.47 10.08
N VAL A 457 4.64 30.12 9.02
CA VAL A 457 5.74 31.09 9.05
C VAL A 457 5.15 32.48 9.33
N PRO A 458 5.67 33.23 10.31
CA PRO A 458 5.24 34.61 10.53
C PRO A 458 5.55 35.48 9.29
N GLU A 459 4.66 36.41 8.94
CA GLU A 459 4.74 37.25 7.71
C GLU A 459 6.09 37.97 7.51
N ILE A 460 6.86 38.21 8.57
CA ILE A 460 8.13 38.95 8.54
C ILE A 460 9.24 38.18 7.79
N GLU A 461 9.20 36.84 7.75
CA GLU A 461 10.16 36.02 6.99
C GLU A 461 9.72 35.75 5.54
N ALA A 462 8.45 35.98 5.21
CA ALA A 462 7.90 35.70 3.88
C ALA A 462 8.24 36.78 2.84
N SER A 463 8.79 37.92 3.27
CA SER A 463 9.13 39.07 2.43
C SER A 463 10.61 39.19 2.03
N GLU A 464 11.48 38.27 2.46
CA GLU A 464 12.86 38.25 1.95
C GLU A 464 12.96 37.38 0.69
N PRO A 465 13.24 37.97 -0.49
CA PRO A 465 13.56 37.18 -1.67
C PRO A 465 14.92 36.48 -1.44
N ARG A 466 14.95 35.16 -1.60
CA ARG A 466 16.20 34.41 -1.80
C ARG A 466 16.48 34.23 -3.28
#